data_AF-P83268-F1
#
_entry.id   AF-P83268-F1
#
_cell.length_a   1.000
_cell.length_b   1.000
_cell.length_c   1.000
_cell.angle_alpha   90.00
_cell.angle_beta   90.00
_cell.angle_gamma   90.00
#
_symmetry.space_group_name_H-M   'P 1'
#
loop_
_entity.id
_entity.type
_entity.pdbx_description
1 polymer ?
#
loop_
_entity_poly.entity_id
_entity_poly.type
_entity_poly.pdbx_seq_one_letter_code
_entity_poly.pdbx_strand_id
1 'polypeptide(L)' 'PGLSCRFYQHKFPEVEDVVMVNVRSIAEMGAYVSLLEYNNIEGRILLSELSR' A
#
# COMPACT_ATOMS: atom_id res chain seq x y z
N PRO A 1 2.14 -7.37 23.48
CA PRO A 1 1.59 -6.10 22.95
C PRO A 1 2.51 -5.54 21.86
N GLY A 2 2.33 -5.99 20.60
CA GLY A 2 3.09 -5.41 19.51
C GLY A 2 2.71 -3.94 19.39
N LEU A 3 3.66 -3.04 19.65
CA LEU A 3 3.48 -1.62 19.38
C LEU A 3 3.29 -1.51 17.86
N SER A 4 2.04 -1.50 17.41
CA SER A 4 1.70 -1.24 16.02
C SER A 4 1.89 0.26 15.79
N CYS A 5 3.14 0.70 15.74
CA CYS A 5 3.48 2.05 15.37
C CYS A 5 3.13 2.24 13.89
N ARG A 6 2.23 3.17 13.61
CA ARG A 6 1.97 3.66 12.26
C ARG A 6 2.87 4.87 12.04
N PHE A 7 3.42 5.02 10.84
CA PHE A 7 4.17 6.23 10.48
C PHE A 7 3.23 7.44 10.45
N TYR A 8 2.05 7.21 9.90
CA TYR A 8 1.03 8.21 9.69
C TYR A 8 -0.13 8.07 10.69
N GLN A 9 -0.60 9.21 11.20
CA GLN A 9 -1.73 9.25 12.14
C GLN A 9 -3.04 8.90 11.43
N HIS A 10 -3.21 9.37 10.19
CA HIS A 10 -4.37 9.08 9.36
C HIS A 10 -4.47 7.58 9.05
N LYS A 11 -5.70 7.10 8.92
CA LYS A 11 -5.98 5.67 8.72
C LYS A 11 -5.70 5.23 7.29
N PHE A 12 -5.84 6.15 6.34
CA PHE A 12 -5.67 5.93 4.90
C PHE A 12 -5.00 7.17 4.31
N PRO A 13 -4.16 7.04 3.27
CA PRO A 13 -3.61 8.18 2.57
C PRO A 13 -4.69 9.08 1.98
N GLU A 14 -4.40 10.37 1.84
CA GLU A 14 -5.26 11.30 1.12
C GLU A 14 -5.10 11.14 -0.39
N VAL A 15 -6.08 11.62 -1.16
CA VAL A 15 -5.97 11.62 -2.63
C VAL A 15 -4.79 12.51 -3.02
N GLU A 16 -3.99 12.05 -3.99
CA GLU A 16 -2.73 12.70 -4.44
C GLU A 16 -1.52 12.57 -3.50
N ASP A 17 -1.66 11.89 -2.36
CA ASP A 17 -0.54 11.65 -1.45
C ASP A 17 0.42 10.58 -2.00
N VAL A 18 1.73 10.79 -1.83
CA VAL A 18 2.76 9.86 -2.29
C VAL A 18 3.13 8.93 -1.14
N VAL A 19 2.87 7.63 -1.34
CA VAL A 19 3.12 6.61 -0.32
C VAL A 19 3.99 5.48 -0.84
N MET A 20 4.79 4.91 0.04
CA MET A 20 5.61 3.74 -0.25
C MET A 20 4.82 2.45 -0.03
N VAL A 21 4.73 1.66 -1.09
CA VAL A 21 4.03 0.37 -1.08
C VAL A 21 4.98 -0.77 -1.41
N ASN A 22 4.74 -1.93 -0.82
CA ASN A 22 5.45 -3.17 -1.12
C ASN A 22 4.53 -4.13 -1.89
N VAL A 23 4.95 -4.56 -3.08
CA VAL A 23 4.19 -5.50 -3.92
C VAL A 23 4.26 -6.90 -3.31
N ARG A 24 3.09 -7.49 -3.01
CA ARG A 24 2.97 -8.83 -2.45
C ARG A 24 2.79 -9.90 -3.52
N SER A 25 1.91 -9.63 -4.49
CA SER A 25 1.62 -10.55 -5.58
C SER A 25 1.08 -9.80 -6.78
N ILE A 26 1.30 -10.37 -7.96
CA ILE A 26 0.80 -9.84 -9.23
C ILE A 26 -0.20 -10.85 -9.75
N ALA A 27 -1.46 -10.44 -9.85
CA ALA A 27 -2.52 -11.18 -10.52
C ALA A 27 -2.68 -10.69 -11.97
N GLU A 28 -3.49 -11.40 -12.76
CA GLU A 28 -3.65 -11.15 -14.21
C GLU A 28 -4.11 -9.73 -14.56
N MET A 29 -4.95 -9.11 -13.73
CA MET A 29 -5.50 -7.75 -13.96
C MET A 29 -5.04 -6.71 -12.92
N GLY A 30 -4.24 -7.08 -11.93
CA GLY A 30 -3.83 -6.15 -10.88
C GLY A 30 -2.85 -6.74 -9.89
N ALA A 31 -2.10 -5.86 -9.22
CA ALA A 31 -1.15 -6.21 -8.19
C ALA A 31 -1.73 -5.94 -6.80
N TYR A 32 -1.52 -6.88 -5.89
CA TYR A 32 -1.76 -6.68 -4.47
C TYR A 32 -0.52 -6.07 -3.86
N VAL A 33 -0.70 -4.95 -3.16
CA VAL A 33 0.35 -4.21 -2.51
C VAL A 33 0.03 -4.03 -1.04
N SER A 34 1.05 -3.78 -0.23
CA SER A 34 0.91 -3.50 1.20
C SER A 34 1.55 -2.15 1.52
N LEU A 35 0.81 -1.29 2.20
CA LEU A 35 1.28 0.05 2.56
C LEU A 35 2.06 -0.04 3.88
N LEU A 36 3.39 0.01 3.81
CA LEU A 36 4.26 -0.16 4.99
C LEU A 36 4.04 0.96 6.02
N GLU A 37 3.71 2.16 5.53
CA GLU A 37 3.52 3.35 6.36
C GLU A 37 2.19 3.35 7.13
N TYR A 38 1.23 2.53 6.67
CA TYR A 38 -0.13 2.44 7.18
C TYR A 38 -0.43 1.05 7.75
N ASN A 39 0.52 0.48 8.51
CA ASN A 39 0.35 -0.82 9.17
C ASN A 39 0.14 -2.01 8.21
N ASN A 40 0.80 -1.99 7.05
CA ASN A 40 0.69 -3.05 6.05
C ASN A 40 -0.75 -3.29 5.54
N ILE A 41 -1.60 -2.25 5.53
CA ILE A 41 -2.92 -2.37 4.89
C ILE A 41 -2.75 -2.79 3.43
N GLU A 42 -3.65 -3.65 2.97
CA GLU A 42 -3.65 -4.16 1.61
C GLU A 42 -4.32 -3.17 0.67
N GLY A 43 -3.67 -2.95 -0.47
CA GLY A 43 -4.18 -2.19 -1.59
C GLY A 43 -4.13 -3.03 -2.86
N ARG A 44 -4.92 -2.63 -3.85
CA ARG A 44 -4.87 -3.21 -5.19
C ARG A 44 -4.58 -2.09 -6.18
N ILE A 45 -3.58 -2.31 -7.03
CA ILE A 45 -3.19 -1.39 -8.10
C ILE A 45 -3.42 -2.11 -9.44
N LEU A 46 -3.89 -1.40 -10.46
CA LEU A 46 -4.03 -1.99 -11.78
C LEU A 46 -2.65 -2.27 -12.40
N LEU A 47 -2.52 -3.33 -13.19
CA LEU A 47 -1.24 -3.68 -13.80
C LEU A 47 -0.72 -2.57 -14.74
N SER A 48 -1.64 -1.77 -15.31
CA SER A 48 -1.33 -0.60 -16.14
C SER A 48 -0.69 0.56 -15.38
N GLU A 49 -0.86 0.63 -14.06
CA GLU A 49 -0.30 1.70 -13.22
C GLU A 49 1.05 1.31 -12.63
N LEU A 50 1.42 0.03 -12.71
CA LEU A 50 2.66 -0.47 -12.15
C LEU A 50 3.80 -0.29 -13.16
N SER A 51 4.67 0.68 -12.89
CA SER A 51 5.91 0.86 -13.63
C SER A 51 7.04 0.04 -12.99
N ARG A 52 7.91 -0.54 -13.82
CA ARG A 52 9.09 -1.31 -13.39
C ARG A 52 10.29 -0.40 -13.17
#